data_AF-A0A2M7XVH3-F1
#
_entry.id   AF-A0A2M7XVH3-F1
#
_cell.length_a   1.000
_cell.length_b   1.000
_cell.length_c   1.000
_cell.angle_alpha   90.00
_cell.angle_beta   90.00
_cell.angle_gamma   90.00
#
_symmetry.space_group_name_H-M   'P 1'
#
loop_
_entity.id
_entity.type
_entity.pdbx_description
1 polymer ?
#
loop_
_entity_poly.entity_id
_entity_poly.type
_entity_poly.pdbx_seq_one_letter_code
_entity_poly.pdbx_strand_id
1 'polypeptide(L)'
;MLKHGNKIFLPLIFLGATPLWAEVGASTVTQEQITIAAVMVQFQQDTTSGTAGDGTFVLDPDYGIICSDFAMDPPPHDAAYFWDHLRAANIYWDRVSDHAVTIDLDASYLSNHVYTLPHEMSYYHPFDQAFDLTEKLSEFTADVVSVVGSDINFSAYNTVVIFHAGLGGDFDFALDPTPGNLPSAFLTQAEMAQVGFNLPVPNVLIIPESQNMLHFPETRELFIDSDNPCFFQFGLNGTFALMMGFRLGLPPMYNTETGQALVGKFGLMDQGAANVQGIAPAWPNPYSRMLQGWTSSVPIYVGDTLQVGVDEAPLQFTISPGESYLIENKERNLLQSPPGYTEWIVNDDTVGVVIASSGVVLSTDDADAGYPGNGLLIWHIDENAIHTAENPNAGPTQWIDLVEGDGAQDLGFTTRI
;
A
#
# COMPACT_ATOMS: atom_id res chain seq x y z
N MET A 1 -1.21 -5.13 21.12
CA MET A 1 -1.05 -6.31 20.24
C MET A 1 -0.40 -5.86 18.94
N LEU A 2 -1.05 -4.99 18.16
CA LEU A 2 -0.34 -3.98 17.35
C LEU A 2 0.16 -2.85 18.26
N LYS A 3 1.30 -2.22 17.96
CA LYS A 3 1.76 -1.04 18.73
C LYS A 3 0.71 0.07 18.57
N HIS A 4 -0.05 0.34 19.64
CA HIS A 4 -1.02 1.42 19.64
C HIS A 4 -0.29 2.77 19.55
N GLY A 5 -0.58 3.52 18.49
CA GLY A 5 0.02 4.82 18.21
C GLY A 5 1.30 4.72 17.38
N ASN A 6 1.21 5.22 16.14
CA ASN A 6 2.29 5.69 15.26
C ASN A 6 2.85 4.74 14.20
N LYS A 7 2.53 3.44 14.22
CA LYS A 7 3.00 2.45 13.23
C LYS A 7 1.97 1.34 13.02
N ILE A 8 1.27 1.35 11.90
CA ILE A 8 0.44 0.20 11.47
C ILE A 8 1.30 -0.75 10.65
N PHE A 9 2.12 -0.19 9.74
CA PHE A 9 3.07 -0.95 8.93
C PHE A 9 4.49 -0.94 9.51
N LEU A 10 5.23 -2.04 9.35
CA LEU A 10 6.69 -2.07 9.45
C LEU A 10 7.28 -1.09 8.41
N PRO A 11 8.49 -0.57 8.61
CA PRO A 11 9.16 0.22 7.60
C PRO A 11 9.27 -0.59 6.30
N LEU A 12 8.40 -0.29 5.34
CA LEU A 12 8.51 -0.80 3.99
C LEU A 12 9.76 -0.18 3.38
N ILE A 13 10.62 -1.03 2.83
CA ILE A 13 11.90 -0.59 2.30
C ILE A 13 11.69 -0.12 0.86
N PHE A 14 11.84 1.18 0.64
CA PHE A 14 12.04 1.77 -0.69
C PHE A 14 13.53 2.08 -0.84
N LEU A 15 14.20 1.49 -1.83
CA LEU A 15 15.66 1.64 -2.04
C LEU A 15 15.98 2.39 -3.34
N GLY A 16 15.22 3.44 -3.64
CA GLY A 16 15.39 4.17 -4.89
C GLY A 16 16.65 5.03 -4.93
N ALA A 17 17.55 4.74 -5.87
CA ALA A 17 18.60 5.66 -6.30
C ALA A 17 18.01 6.78 -7.17
N THR A 18 18.22 8.02 -6.74
CA THR A 18 17.85 9.33 -7.35
C THR A 18 16.38 9.50 -7.74
N PRO A 19 15.62 10.36 -7.03
CA PRO A 19 14.22 10.60 -7.35
C PRO A 19 14.06 11.37 -8.68
N LEU A 20 13.17 10.88 -9.56
CA LEU A 20 12.71 11.60 -10.75
C LEU A 20 12.06 12.97 -10.43
N TRP A 21 11.71 13.20 -9.15
CA TRP A 21 11.11 14.45 -8.65
C TRP A 21 12.12 15.58 -8.45
N ALA A 22 13.43 15.31 -8.51
CA ALA A 22 14.49 16.30 -8.30
C ALA A 22 14.73 17.25 -9.49
N GLU A 23 14.10 16.99 -10.65
CA GLU A 23 14.10 17.90 -11.79
C GLU A 23 12.69 18.51 -11.97
N VAL A 24 12.36 19.50 -11.14
CA VAL A 24 11.08 20.23 -11.22
C VAL A 24 11.03 21.06 -12.51
N GLY A 25 10.51 20.46 -13.56
CA GLY A 25 9.87 21.13 -14.69
C GLY A 25 8.47 20.54 -14.83
N ALA A 26 7.49 21.34 -15.27
CA ALA A 26 6.12 20.88 -15.47
C ALA A 26 6.09 19.60 -16.31
N SER A 27 5.85 18.46 -15.65
CA SER A 27 5.68 17.18 -16.32
C SER A 27 4.40 17.26 -17.14
N THR A 28 4.51 17.00 -18.44
CA THR A 28 3.33 16.75 -19.28
C THR A 28 2.70 15.44 -18.80
N VAL A 29 1.38 15.42 -18.61
CA VAL A 29 0.62 14.19 -18.31
C VAL A 29 1.01 13.11 -19.32
N THR A 30 1.89 12.19 -18.92
CA THR A 30 2.16 10.98 -19.67
C THR A 30 1.14 9.97 -19.24
N GLN A 31 0.20 9.66 -20.12
CA GLN A 31 -0.69 8.53 -19.94
C GLN A 31 0.18 7.28 -19.77
N GLU A 32 0.20 6.70 -18.58
CA GLU A 32 0.94 5.49 -18.27
C GLU A 32 -0.02 4.31 -18.34
N GLN A 33 0.28 3.40 -19.26
CA GLN A 33 -0.41 2.12 -19.36
C GLN A 33 0.48 1.02 -18.80
N ILE A 34 0.00 0.35 -17.77
CA ILE A 34 0.72 -0.70 -17.06
C ILE A 34 0.28 -2.06 -17.60
N THR A 35 1.24 -2.90 -17.95
CA THR A 35 1.00 -4.30 -18.35
C THR A 35 1.68 -5.20 -17.34
N ILE A 36 0.94 -6.16 -16.79
CA ILE A 36 1.41 -6.98 -15.67
C ILE A 36 1.60 -8.43 -16.10
N ALA A 37 2.76 -9.00 -15.76
CA ALA A 37 2.93 -10.45 -15.64
C ALA A 37 2.83 -10.82 -14.16
N ALA A 38 1.76 -11.50 -13.78
CA ALA A 38 1.50 -11.93 -12.43
C ALA A 38 1.67 -13.45 -12.27
N VAL A 39 2.21 -13.86 -11.13
CA VAL A 39 2.46 -15.26 -10.78
C VAL A 39 2.07 -15.52 -9.34
N MET A 40 1.61 -16.75 -9.08
CA MET A 40 1.41 -17.26 -7.72
C MET A 40 2.56 -18.21 -7.40
N VAL A 41 3.28 -17.95 -6.32
CA VAL A 41 4.37 -18.78 -5.84
C VAL A 41 4.14 -19.21 -4.40
N GLN A 42 4.50 -20.44 -4.10
CA GLN A 42 4.46 -21.00 -2.77
C GLN A 42 5.84 -21.52 -2.40
N PHE A 43 6.06 -21.76 -1.12
CA PHE A 43 7.34 -22.16 -0.57
C PHE A 43 7.41 -23.68 -0.41
N GLN A 44 8.59 -24.19 -0.08
CA GLN A 44 8.64 -25.51 0.56
C GLN A 44 7.84 -25.45 1.87
N GLN A 45 7.20 -26.56 2.23
CA GLN A 45 6.39 -26.60 3.44
C GLN A 45 7.26 -26.28 4.65
N ASP A 46 6.76 -25.37 5.50
CA ASP A 46 7.52 -24.87 6.64
C ASP A 46 7.88 -26.00 7.62
N THR A 47 9.15 -26.06 8.03
CA THR A 47 9.63 -27.02 9.04
C THR A 47 9.93 -26.36 10.38
N THR A 48 9.90 -25.04 10.43
CA THR A 48 10.15 -24.22 11.63
C THR A 48 8.97 -23.28 11.88
N SER A 49 8.77 -22.89 13.14
CA SER A 49 7.81 -21.85 13.49
C SER A 49 8.38 -20.47 13.20
N GLY A 50 7.54 -19.52 12.81
CA GLY A 50 7.94 -18.12 12.61
C GLY A 50 7.33 -17.47 11.37
N THR A 51 6.50 -18.18 10.64
CA THR A 51 5.71 -17.71 9.49
C THR A 51 4.24 -18.02 9.76
N ALA A 52 3.32 -17.29 9.14
CA ALA A 52 1.88 -17.58 9.19
C ALA A 52 1.48 -18.48 8.02
N GLY A 53 0.82 -19.59 8.33
CA GLY A 53 0.53 -20.66 7.36
C GLY A 53 1.64 -21.73 7.34
N ASP A 54 1.65 -22.54 6.28
CA ASP A 54 2.61 -23.65 6.12
C ASP A 54 3.49 -23.51 4.87
N GLY A 55 3.54 -22.30 4.29
CA GLY A 55 4.24 -22.01 3.05
C GLY A 55 3.41 -22.27 1.78
N THR A 56 2.16 -22.74 1.88
CA THR A 56 1.26 -23.01 0.74
C THR A 56 0.01 -22.13 0.73
N PHE A 57 -0.58 -21.91 -0.45
CA PHE A 57 -1.80 -21.10 -0.58
C PHE A 57 -3.00 -21.78 0.09
N VAL A 58 -3.81 -20.97 0.75
CA VAL A 58 -5.10 -21.32 1.33
C VAL A 58 -6.16 -21.40 0.24
N LEU A 59 -6.43 -22.63 -0.21
CA LEU A 59 -7.43 -22.94 -1.23
C LEU A 59 -8.74 -23.51 -0.65
N ASP A 60 -8.80 -23.78 0.64
CA ASP A 60 -10.02 -24.24 1.31
C ASP A 60 -10.92 -23.03 1.64
N PRO A 61 -12.12 -22.90 1.04
CA PRO A 61 -13.01 -21.74 1.25
C PRO A 61 -13.45 -21.55 2.71
N ASP A 62 -13.38 -22.60 3.53
CA ASP A 62 -13.79 -22.53 4.94
C ASP A 62 -12.62 -22.23 5.88
N TYR A 63 -11.39 -22.10 5.36
CA TYR A 63 -10.20 -21.88 6.18
C TYR A 63 -10.22 -20.50 6.84
N GLY A 64 -9.97 -20.47 8.15
CA GLY A 64 -9.73 -19.22 8.87
C GLY A 64 -10.96 -18.30 9.05
N ILE A 65 -12.15 -18.71 8.59
CA ILE A 65 -13.36 -17.89 8.68
C ILE A 65 -13.95 -17.96 10.09
N ILE A 66 -13.75 -16.88 10.86
CA ILE A 66 -14.30 -16.75 12.24
C ILE A 66 -15.35 -15.64 12.37
N CYS A 67 -15.43 -14.74 11.41
CA CYS A 67 -16.36 -13.61 11.39
C CYS A 67 -17.54 -13.95 10.48
N SER A 68 -18.68 -14.31 11.08
CA SER A 68 -19.85 -14.82 10.33
C SER A 68 -20.60 -13.76 9.54
N ASP A 69 -20.51 -12.51 9.97
CA ASP A 69 -21.27 -11.41 9.38
C ASP A 69 -20.53 -10.81 8.17
N PHE A 70 -19.20 -10.80 8.20
CA PHE A 70 -18.33 -10.38 7.11
C PHE A 70 -16.94 -11.02 7.23
N ALA A 71 -16.38 -11.46 6.10
CA ALA A 71 -15.02 -11.98 6.00
C ALA A 71 -14.24 -11.18 4.97
N MET A 72 -13.10 -10.60 5.37
CA MET A 72 -12.24 -9.83 4.47
C MET A 72 -11.36 -10.76 3.66
N ASP A 73 -11.32 -10.56 2.34
CA ASP A 73 -10.48 -11.32 1.42
C ASP A 73 -10.54 -12.84 1.66
N PRO A 74 -11.75 -13.46 1.71
CA PRO A 74 -11.89 -14.86 2.11
C PRO A 74 -11.27 -15.82 1.08
N PRO A 75 -10.81 -17.01 1.51
CA PRO A 75 -10.40 -18.07 0.58
C PRO A 75 -11.56 -18.54 -0.32
N PRO A 76 -11.27 -19.19 -1.46
CA PRO A 76 -9.96 -19.66 -1.92
C PRO A 76 -9.11 -18.55 -2.53
N HIS A 77 -7.84 -18.46 -2.12
CA HIS A 77 -6.88 -17.50 -2.69
C HIS A 77 -6.24 -18.06 -3.97
N ASP A 78 -7.05 -18.15 -5.03
CA ASP A 78 -6.64 -18.63 -6.34
C ASP A 78 -6.41 -17.49 -7.34
N ALA A 79 -6.20 -17.84 -8.61
CA ALA A 79 -5.98 -16.85 -9.66
C ALA A 79 -7.16 -15.88 -9.84
N ALA A 80 -8.41 -16.29 -9.55
CA ALA A 80 -9.56 -15.39 -9.66
C ALA A 80 -9.52 -14.34 -8.54
N TYR A 81 -9.17 -14.75 -7.32
CA TYR A 81 -8.95 -13.85 -6.19
C TYR A 81 -7.87 -12.79 -6.50
N PHE A 82 -6.69 -13.20 -6.95
CA PHE A 82 -5.62 -12.25 -7.30
C PHE A 82 -5.95 -11.39 -8.52
N TRP A 83 -6.70 -11.91 -9.48
CA TRP A 83 -7.17 -11.11 -10.61
C TRP A 83 -8.14 -10.01 -10.18
N ASP A 84 -8.98 -10.27 -9.17
CA ASP A 84 -9.86 -9.25 -8.60
C ASP A 84 -9.07 -8.17 -7.83
N HIS A 85 -7.96 -8.50 -7.18
CA HIS A 85 -7.05 -7.49 -6.62
C HIS A 85 -6.38 -6.63 -7.72
N LEU A 86 -6.00 -7.22 -8.87
CA LEU A 86 -5.52 -6.43 -10.01
C LEU A 86 -6.61 -5.49 -10.55
N ARG A 87 -7.88 -5.92 -10.57
CA ARG A 87 -9.01 -5.05 -10.92
C ARG A 87 -9.19 -3.93 -9.90
N ALA A 88 -9.13 -4.23 -8.61
CA ALA A 88 -9.22 -3.23 -7.55
C ALA A 88 -8.10 -2.18 -7.66
N ALA A 89 -6.86 -2.63 -7.89
CA ALA A 89 -5.71 -1.74 -8.13
C ALA A 89 -5.92 -0.86 -9.37
N ASN A 90 -6.44 -1.42 -10.46
CA ASN A 90 -6.78 -0.64 -11.67
C ASN A 90 -7.83 0.43 -11.37
N ILE A 91 -8.92 0.07 -10.68
CA ILE A 91 -10.00 1.00 -10.32
C ILE A 91 -9.46 2.15 -9.45
N TYR A 92 -8.63 1.80 -8.45
CA TYR A 92 -8.01 2.79 -7.57
C TYR A 92 -7.12 3.76 -8.37
N TRP A 93 -6.17 3.25 -9.15
CA TRP A 93 -5.20 4.09 -9.86
C TRP A 93 -5.82 4.90 -11.00
N ASP A 94 -6.78 4.34 -11.74
CA ASP A 94 -7.55 5.08 -12.74
C ASP A 94 -8.28 6.27 -12.11
N ARG A 95 -8.88 6.08 -10.93
CA ARG A 95 -9.59 7.15 -10.20
C ARG A 95 -8.66 8.22 -9.64
N VAL A 96 -7.62 7.86 -8.88
CA VAL A 96 -6.79 8.85 -8.17
C VAL A 96 -5.85 9.64 -9.09
N SER A 97 -5.59 9.11 -10.29
CA SER A 97 -4.73 9.73 -11.30
C SER A 97 -5.50 10.52 -12.37
N ASP A 98 -6.83 10.65 -12.25
CA ASP A 98 -7.71 11.23 -13.28
C ASP A 98 -7.48 10.60 -14.66
N HIS A 99 -7.54 9.26 -14.71
CA HIS A 99 -7.33 8.42 -15.90
C HIS A 99 -5.91 8.49 -16.51
N ALA A 100 -4.95 9.12 -15.84
CA ALA A 100 -3.56 9.18 -16.32
C ALA A 100 -2.82 7.84 -16.16
N VAL A 101 -3.21 7.01 -15.19
CA VAL A 101 -2.62 5.70 -14.92
C VAL A 101 -3.70 4.63 -15.03
N THR A 102 -3.47 3.63 -15.88
CA THR A 102 -4.36 2.46 -16.01
C THR A 102 -3.56 1.17 -16.09
N ILE A 103 -4.12 0.08 -15.57
CA ILE A 103 -3.63 -1.27 -15.80
C ILE A 103 -4.39 -1.85 -16.99
N ASP A 104 -3.68 -2.17 -18.07
CA ASP A 104 -4.26 -2.88 -19.21
C ASP A 104 -4.48 -4.34 -18.83
N LEU A 105 -5.66 -4.63 -18.30
CA LEU A 105 -6.04 -5.97 -17.87
C LEU A 105 -6.13 -6.96 -19.04
N ASP A 106 -6.35 -6.50 -20.28
CA ASP A 106 -6.42 -7.35 -21.47
C ASP A 106 -5.01 -7.72 -21.98
N ALA A 107 -4.05 -6.81 -21.85
CA ALA A 107 -2.64 -7.04 -22.16
C ALA A 107 -1.83 -7.60 -20.98
N SER A 108 -2.45 -7.76 -19.80
CA SER A 108 -1.85 -8.38 -18.62
C SER A 108 -2.13 -9.89 -18.58
N TYR A 109 -1.31 -10.61 -17.84
CA TYR A 109 -1.40 -12.06 -17.69
C TYR A 109 -1.19 -12.46 -16.24
N LEU A 110 -2.04 -13.35 -15.73
CA LEU A 110 -1.84 -14.04 -14.45
C LEU A 110 -1.82 -15.54 -14.72
N SER A 111 -0.74 -16.20 -14.28
CA SER A 111 -0.64 -17.66 -14.35
C SER A 111 -1.65 -18.32 -13.41
N ASN A 112 -2.42 -19.29 -13.91
CA ASN A 112 -3.25 -20.17 -13.07
C ASN A 112 -2.43 -21.26 -12.36
N HIS A 113 -1.14 -21.43 -12.70
CA HIS A 113 -0.24 -22.36 -12.04
C HIS A 113 0.35 -21.73 -10.78
N VAL A 114 0.37 -22.49 -9.69
CA VAL A 114 1.07 -22.17 -8.43
C VAL A 114 2.45 -22.84 -8.46
N TYR A 115 3.52 -22.05 -8.51
CA TYR A 115 4.89 -22.57 -8.59
C TYR A 115 5.49 -22.74 -7.21
N THR A 116 6.14 -23.88 -6.94
CA THR A 116 6.83 -24.11 -5.67
C THR A 116 8.30 -23.69 -5.77
N LEU A 117 8.71 -22.77 -4.89
CA LEU A 117 10.09 -22.30 -4.74
C LEU A 117 10.98 -23.35 -4.06
N PRO A 118 12.32 -23.28 -4.22
CA PRO A 118 13.24 -24.27 -3.64
C PRO A 118 13.39 -24.18 -2.12
N HIS A 119 12.94 -23.11 -1.48
CA HIS A 119 13.15 -22.83 -0.04
C HIS A 119 11.83 -22.52 0.69
N GLU A 120 11.86 -22.63 2.02
CA GLU A 120 10.81 -22.15 2.95
C GLU A 120 10.75 -20.61 2.95
N MET A 121 9.65 -20.01 3.39
CA MET A 121 9.51 -18.54 3.38
C MET A 121 10.59 -17.84 4.24
N SER A 122 10.86 -18.40 5.41
CA SER A 122 11.86 -17.88 6.38
C SER A 122 13.30 -17.84 5.84
N TYR A 123 13.60 -18.56 4.75
CA TYR A 123 14.88 -18.45 4.06
C TYR A 123 15.07 -17.08 3.40
N TYR A 124 13.99 -16.52 2.87
CA TYR A 124 13.95 -15.21 2.20
C TYR A 124 13.70 -14.06 3.18
N HIS A 125 13.24 -14.35 4.40
CA HIS A 125 13.15 -13.36 5.47
C HIS A 125 13.59 -13.98 6.82
N PRO A 126 14.90 -14.14 7.05
CA PRO A 126 15.40 -14.78 8.25
C PRO A 126 15.33 -13.83 9.45
N PHE A 127 14.88 -14.32 10.61
CA PHE A 127 14.67 -13.48 11.80
C PHE A 127 15.69 -13.71 12.93
N ASP A 128 16.53 -14.74 12.81
CA ASP A 128 17.51 -15.15 13.82
C ASP A 128 18.96 -14.75 13.46
N GLN A 129 19.14 -14.02 12.36
CA GLN A 129 20.44 -13.58 11.85
C GLN A 129 20.34 -12.22 11.15
N ALA A 130 21.47 -11.53 11.04
CA ALA A 130 21.55 -10.31 10.23
C ALA A 130 21.53 -10.65 8.73
N PHE A 131 20.81 -9.87 7.95
CA PHE A 131 20.70 -10.02 6.50
C PHE A 131 20.48 -8.66 5.82
N ASP A 132 20.69 -8.61 4.51
CA ASP A 132 20.29 -7.49 3.67
C ASP A 132 18.96 -7.85 2.99
N LEU A 133 17.90 -7.07 3.26
CA LEU A 133 16.57 -7.36 2.73
C LEU A 133 16.55 -7.27 1.20
N THR A 134 17.26 -6.31 0.60
CA THR A 134 17.36 -6.16 -0.86
C THR A 134 17.97 -7.39 -1.49
N GLU A 135 19.07 -7.89 -0.92
CA GLU A 135 19.73 -9.11 -1.39
C GLU A 135 18.77 -10.30 -1.31
N LYS A 136 18.05 -10.44 -0.19
CA LYS A 136 17.11 -11.54 0.03
C LYS A 136 15.87 -11.51 -0.87
N LEU A 137 15.29 -10.33 -1.09
CA LEU A 137 14.17 -10.16 -2.01
C LEU A 137 14.62 -10.31 -3.48
N SER A 138 15.87 -9.96 -3.80
CA SER A 138 16.47 -10.22 -5.11
C SER A 138 16.72 -11.71 -5.34
N GLU A 139 17.17 -12.43 -4.31
CA GLU A 139 17.31 -13.89 -4.32
C GLU A 139 15.96 -14.59 -4.50
N PHE A 140 14.94 -14.17 -3.74
CA PHE A 140 13.56 -14.61 -3.93
C PHE A 140 13.08 -14.41 -5.38
N THR A 141 13.28 -13.20 -5.93
CA THR A 141 12.89 -12.88 -7.30
C THR A 141 13.64 -13.73 -8.33
N ALA A 142 14.93 -14.03 -8.08
CA ALA A 142 15.73 -14.88 -8.94
C ALA A 142 15.21 -16.33 -8.98
N ASP A 143 14.83 -16.87 -7.83
CA ASP A 143 14.23 -18.21 -7.74
C ASP A 143 12.87 -18.26 -8.45
N VAL A 144 12.04 -17.22 -8.31
CA VAL A 144 10.78 -17.08 -9.06
C VAL A 144 11.04 -17.09 -10.57
N VAL A 145 11.98 -16.27 -11.05
CA VAL A 145 12.35 -16.23 -12.48
C VAL A 145 12.88 -17.59 -12.95
N SER A 146 13.62 -18.33 -12.10
CA SER A 146 14.15 -19.66 -12.41
C SER A 146 13.05 -20.70 -12.59
N VAL A 147 12.05 -20.73 -11.71
CA VAL A 147 10.96 -21.73 -11.76
C VAL A 147 9.85 -21.38 -12.76
N VAL A 148 9.64 -20.09 -13.03
CA VAL A 148 8.57 -19.62 -13.94
C VAL A 148 9.07 -19.28 -15.35
N GLY A 149 10.36 -19.01 -15.54
CA GLY A 149 10.89 -18.40 -16.76
C GLY A 149 10.69 -19.20 -18.05
N SER A 150 10.33 -20.48 -17.99
CA SER A 150 9.91 -21.26 -19.16
C SER A 150 8.49 -20.95 -19.64
N ASP A 151 7.64 -20.49 -18.72
CA ASP A 151 6.20 -20.37 -18.91
C ASP A 151 5.79 -18.92 -19.21
N ILE A 152 6.57 -17.96 -18.69
CA ILE A 152 6.31 -16.53 -18.84
C ILE A 152 7.58 -15.80 -19.29
N ASN A 153 7.47 -15.05 -20.38
CA ASN A 153 8.47 -14.07 -20.76
C ASN A 153 8.20 -12.74 -20.04
N PHE A 154 8.76 -12.55 -18.84
CA PHE A 154 8.55 -11.34 -18.05
C PHE A 154 8.97 -10.04 -18.77
N SER A 155 9.95 -10.10 -19.67
CA SER A 155 10.41 -8.92 -20.42
C SER A 155 9.38 -8.34 -21.40
N ALA A 156 8.29 -9.06 -21.66
CA ALA A 156 7.17 -8.57 -22.46
C ALA A 156 6.24 -7.59 -21.71
N TYR A 157 6.44 -7.45 -20.39
CA TYR A 157 5.61 -6.65 -19.50
C TYR A 157 6.47 -5.59 -18.80
N ASN A 158 5.89 -4.42 -18.55
CA ASN A 158 6.59 -3.36 -17.81
C ASN A 158 6.52 -3.53 -16.28
N THR A 159 5.69 -4.44 -15.77
CA THR A 159 5.53 -4.72 -14.34
C THR A 159 5.35 -6.22 -14.11
N VAL A 160 5.97 -6.75 -13.06
CA VAL A 160 5.85 -8.13 -12.59
C VAL A 160 5.24 -8.10 -11.20
N VAL A 161 4.21 -8.91 -10.96
CA VAL A 161 3.60 -9.05 -9.63
C VAL A 161 3.78 -10.50 -9.17
N ILE A 162 4.48 -10.69 -8.06
CA ILE A 162 4.71 -11.99 -7.46
C ILE A 162 3.81 -12.08 -6.23
N PHE A 163 2.71 -12.83 -6.37
CA PHE A 163 1.89 -13.20 -5.24
C PHE A 163 2.53 -14.39 -4.53
N HIS A 164 2.85 -14.27 -3.25
CA HIS A 164 3.42 -15.36 -2.47
C HIS A 164 2.44 -15.90 -1.43
N ALA A 165 2.45 -17.21 -1.19
CA ALA A 165 1.65 -17.84 -0.14
C ALA A 165 1.94 -17.25 1.25
N GLY A 166 0.95 -17.28 2.14
CA GLY A 166 1.04 -16.84 3.53
C GLY A 166 0.78 -15.34 3.78
N LEU A 167 0.83 -14.97 5.06
CA LEU A 167 0.56 -13.60 5.51
C LEU A 167 1.74 -12.67 5.24
N GLY A 168 1.46 -11.40 4.90
CA GLY A 168 2.47 -10.36 4.76
C GLY A 168 3.22 -10.06 6.06
N GLY A 169 4.54 -9.87 5.95
CA GLY A 169 5.40 -9.36 7.02
C GLY A 169 5.30 -7.85 7.22
N ASP A 170 4.11 -7.28 7.01
CA ASP A 170 3.93 -5.85 6.81
C ASP A 170 3.54 -5.10 8.09
N PHE A 171 3.22 -5.79 9.19
CA PHE A 171 2.67 -5.16 10.40
C PHE A 171 3.63 -5.18 11.59
N ASP A 172 3.65 -4.10 12.38
CA ASP A 172 4.51 -3.97 13.56
C ASP A 172 3.83 -4.48 14.84
N PHE A 173 4.14 -5.72 15.22
CA PHE A 173 3.70 -6.33 16.46
C PHE A 173 4.65 -6.05 17.62
N ALA A 174 4.11 -5.91 18.84
CA ALA A 174 4.95 -5.78 20.03
C ALA A 174 5.72 -7.08 20.36
N LEU A 175 5.09 -8.22 20.10
CA LEU A 175 5.67 -9.56 20.12
C LEU A 175 5.15 -10.25 18.86
N ASP A 176 5.99 -10.33 17.84
CA ASP A 176 5.63 -10.91 16.56
C ASP A 176 5.74 -12.45 16.63
N PRO A 177 4.64 -13.20 16.49
CA PRO A 177 4.68 -14.66 16.40
C PRO A 177 5.19 -15.15 15.04
N THR A 178 5.24 -14.26 14.04
CA THR A 178 5.55 -14.56 12.64
C THR A 178 6.67 -13.68 12.06
N PRO A 179 7.82 -13.54 12.74
CA PRO A 179 8.88 -12.62 12.34
C PRO A 179 9.57 -12.99 11.01
N GLY A 180 9.34 -14.21 10.50
CA GLY A 180 9.82 -14.71 9.22
C GLY A 180 8.86 -14.52 8.06
N ASN A 181 7.69 -13.88 8.27
CA ASN A 181 6.81 -13.51 7.16
C ASN A 181 7.55 -12.59 6.18
N LEU A 182 7.49 -12.91 4.88
CA LEU A 182 8.07 -12.06 3.84
C LEU A 182 7.26 -10.75 3.75
N PRO A 183 7.89 -9.56 3.85
CA PRO A 183 7.18 -8.30 3.70
C PRO A 183 6.82 -8.05 2.23
N SER A 184 5.79 -7.24 2.02
CA SER A 184 5.50 -6.69 0.70
C SER A 184 6.65 -5.77 0.28
N ALA A 185 6.94 -5.71 -1.02
CA ALA A 185 8.02 -4.87 -1.51
C ALA A 185 7.84 -4.42 -2.95
N PHE A 186 8.50 -3.31 -3.28
CA PHE A 186 8.74 -2.89 -4.65
C PHE A 186 10.25 -2.89 -4.92
N LEU A 187 10.65 -3.54 -6.02
CA LEU A 187 12.03 -3.57 -6.49
C LEU A 187 12.12 -3.26 -7.97
N THR A 188 13.11 -2.46 -8.34
CA THR A 188 13.51 -2.19 -9.71
C THR A 188 14.63 -3.13 -10.14
N GLN A 189 14.75 -3.36 -11.44
CA GLN A 189 15.88 -4.09 -12.02
C GLN A 189 17.23 -3.50 -11.60
N ALA A 190 17.30 -2.18 -11.45
CA ALA A 190 18.52 -1.48 -11.08
C ALA A 190 18.93 -1.79 -9.63
N GLU A 191 17.99 -1.78 -8.69
CA GLU A 191 18.25 -2.12 -7.28
C GLU A 191 18.73 -3.57 -7.14
N MET A 192 18.06 -4.51 -7.81
CA MET A 192 18.49 -5.91 -7.80
C MET A 192 19.90 -6.08 -8.40
N ALA A 193 20.23 -5.34 -9.47
CA ALA A 193 21.56 -5.37 -10.06
C ALA A 193 22.64 -4.81 -9.13
N GLN A 194 22.32 -3.84 -8.26
CA GLN A 194 23.27 -3.29 -7.28
C GLN A 194 23.73 -4.34 -6.26
N VAL A 195 22.84 -5.28 -5.91
CA VAL A 195 23.15 -6.42 -5.02
C VAL A 195 23.54 -7.69 -5.78
N GLY A 196 23.83 -7.59 -7.08
CA GLY A 196 24.42 -8.67 -7.88
C GLY A 196 23.43 -9.53 -8.69
N PHE A 197 22.15 -9.20 -8.69
CA PHE A 197 21.11 -9.96 -9.39
C PHE A 197 20.69 -9.27 -10.70
N ASN A 198 21.25 -9.73 -11.81
CA ASN A 198 20.94 -9.21 -13.16
C ASN A 198 19.74 -9.95 -13.77
N LEU A 199 18.54 -9.67 -13.25
CA LEU A 199 17.30 -10.35 -13.66
C LEU A 199 16.60 -9.60 -14.81
N PRO A 200 15.92 -10.29 -15.75
CA PRO A 200 15.22 -9.67 -16.87
C PRO A 200 13.80 -9.20 -16.49
N VAL A 201 13.65 -8.59 -15.32
CA VAL A 201 12.36 -8.11 -14.77
C VAL A 201 12.50 -6.62 -14.42
N PRO A 202 11.69 -5.72 -15.00
CA PRO A 202 11.92 -4.27 -14.88
C PRO A 202 11.48 -3.69 -13.52
N ASN A 203 10.24 -3.99 -13.12
CA ASN A 203 9.57 -3.50 -11.91
C ASN A 203 8.87 -4.68 -11.26
N VAL A 204 9.22 -5.01 -10.03
CA VAL A 204 8.73 -6.19 -9.31
C VAL A 204 7.97 -5.73 -8.08
N LEU A 205 6.72 -6.15 -7.97
CA LEU A 205 5.93 -6.05 -6.75
C LEU A 205 5.88 -7.44 -6.12
N ILE A 206 6.28 -7.54 -4.86
CA ILE A 206 6.13 -8.73 -4.03
C ILE A 206 4.92 -8.46 -3.13
N ILE A 207 3.89 -9.28 -3.26
CA ILE A 207 2.60 -9.11 -2.60
C ILE A 207 2.24 -10.44 -1.92
N PRO A 208 1.86 -10.44 -0.63
CA PRO A 208 1.45 -11.67 0.05
C PRO A 208 0.07 -12.11 -0.41
N GLU A 209 -0.26 -13.35 -0.07
CA GLU A 209 -1.56 -13.95 -0.31
C GLU A 209 -2.67 -13.18 0.41
N SER A 210 -2.40 -12.74 1.65
CA SER A 210 -3.37 -12.01 2.45
C SER A 210 -2.70 -11.07 3.44
N GLN A 211 -3.44 -10.04 3.85
CA GLN A 211 -3.15 -9.23 5.03
C GLN A 211 -4.11 -9.54 6.19
N ASN A 212 -5.05 -10.47 6.00
CA ASN A 212 -6.04 -10.79 7.01
C ASN A 212 -5.44 -11.66 8.12
N MET A 213 -5.04 -11.00 9.20
CA MET A 213 -4.43 -11.62 10.39
C MET A 213 -5.33 -12.66 11.06
N LEU A 214 -6.65 -12.66 10.81
CA LEU A 214 -7.56 -13.63 11.43
C LEU A 214 -7.61 -14.95 10.67
N HIS A 215 -7.14 -15.00 9.42
CA HIS A 215 -7.12 -16.24 8.65
C HIS A 215 -6.11 -17.24 9.21
N PHE A 216 -4.96 -16.76 9.68
CA PHE A 216 -3.86 -17.61 10.11
C PHE A 216 -3.88 -17.80 11.64
N PRO A 217 -3.81 -19.04 12.15
CA PRO A 217 -3.83 -19.30 13.58
C PRO A 217 -2.76 -18.52 14.36
N GLU A 218 -1.54 -18.39 13.80
CA GLU A 218 -0.38 -17.79 14.45
C GLU A 218 -0.61 -16.33 14.83
N THR A 219 -1.32 -15.57 14.00
CA THR A 219 -1.65 -14.16 14.23
C THR A 219 -3.05 -13.96 14.80
N ARG A 220 -4.00 -14.84 14.48
CA ARG A 220 -5.37 -14.81 15.04
C ARG A 220 -5.38 -14.86 16.57
N GLU A 221 -4.50 -15.67 17.17
CA GLU A 221 -4.39 -15.78 18.63
C GLU A 221 -4.07 -14.45 19.31
N LEU A 222 -3.46 -13.49 18.60
CA LEU A 222 -3.19 -12.16 19.14
C LEU A 222 -4.46 -11.33 19.36
N PHE A 223 -5.57 -11.64 18.67
CA PHE A 223 -6.75 -10.77 18.61
C PHE A 223 -8.06 -11.44 19.06
N ILE A 224 -8.07 -12.76 19.17
CA ILE A 224 -9.28 -13.55 19.42
C ILE A 224 -9.99 -13.18 20.74
N ASP A 225 -9.24 -12.71 21.73
CA ASP A 225 -9.76 -12.30 23.04
C ASP A 225 -10.12 -10.80 23.12
N SER A 226 -10.02 -10.05 22.02
CA SER A 226 -10.43 -8.63 21.98
C SER A 226 -11.97 -8.50 21.98
N ASP A 227 -12.48 -7.32 22.36
CA ASP A 227 -13.92 -7.07 22.39
C ASP A 227 -14.58 -7.20 21.00
N ASN A 228 -13.82 -6.91 19.93
CA ASN A 228 -14.24 -7.08 18.54
C ASN A 228 -13.07 -7.63 17.69
N PRO A 229 -12.85 -8.95 17.68
CA PRO A 229 -11.76 -9.57 16.91
C PRO A 229 -11.84 -9.27 15.42
N CYS A 230 -13.07 -9.22 14.87
CA CYS A 230 -13.33 -8.98 13.46
C CYS A 230 -12.88 -7.60 12.96
N PHE A 231 -12.56 -6.68 13.87
CA PHE A 231 -11.93 -5.40 13.53
C PHE A 231 -10.49 -5.56 13.02
N PHE A 232 -9.80 -6.66 13.35
CA PHE A 232 -8.41 -6.90 12.94
C PHE A 232 -8.27 -7.66 11.62
N GLN A 233 -9.33 -7.68 10.81
CA GLN A 233 -9.28 -8.15 9.43
C GLN A 233 -8.78 -7.02 8.52
N PHE A 234 -7.65 -7.23 7.84
CA PHE A 234 -7.09 -6.27 6.88
C PHE A 234 -7.11 -6.85 5.47
N GLY A 235 -7.55 -6.05 4.51
CA GLY A 235 -7.58 -6.38 3.10
C GLY A 235 -6.27 -6.04 2.40
N LEU A 236 -5.97 -6.77 1.33
CA LEU A 236 -4.72 -6.66 0.57
C LEU A 236 -4.64 -5.40 -0.30
N ASN A 237 -5.77 -4.81 -0.67
CA ASN A 237 -5.85 -3.68 -1.61
C ASN A 237 -5.00 -2.48 -1.20
N GLY A 238 -4.99 -2.13 0.09
CA GLY A 238 -4.23 -1.00 0.61
C GLY A 238 -2.72 -1.18 0.42
N THR A 239 -2.22 -2.36 0.76
CA THR A 239 -0.83 -2.74 0.53
C THR A 239 -0.50 -2.78 -0.96
N PHE A 240 -1.39 -3.33 -1.79
CA PHE A 240 -1.21 -3.33 -3.24
C PHE A 240 -1.10 -1.90 -3.78
N ALA A 241 -2.03 -1.03 -3.39
CA ALA A 241 -2.02 0.38 -3.76
C ALA A 241 -0.72 1.05 -3.34
N LEU A 242 -0.24 0.82 -2.11
CA LEU A 242 1.04 1.37 -1.65
C LEU A 242 2.23 0.90 -2.51
N MET A 243 2.32 -0.40 -2.83
CA MET A 243 3.41 -0.95 -3.66
C MET A 243 3.37 -0.41 -5.10
N MET A 244 2.18 -0.26 -5.67
CA MET A 244 2.01 0.39 -6.96
C MET A 244 2.35 1.89 -6.91
N GLY A 245 2.14 2.55 -5.76
CA GLY A 245 2.56 3.92 -5.55
C GLY A 245 4.08 4.07 -5.68
N PHE A 246 4.84 3.16 -5.08
CA PHE A 246 6.30 3.10 -5.28
C PHE A 246 6.68 2.82 -6.74
N ARG A 247 5.97 1.90 -7.42
CA ARG A 247 6.15 1.65 -8.86
C ARG A 247 6.02 2.99 -9.62
N LEU A 248 4.95 3.73 -9.39
CA LEU A 248 4.65 4.99 -10.07
C LEU A 248 5.61 6.13 -9.67
N GLY A 249 6.59 5.83 -8.83
CA GLY A 249 7.52 6.82 -8.32
C GLY A 249 6.80 7.82 -7.42
N LEU A 250 5.97 7.37 -6.48
CA LEU A 250 5.56 8.22 -5.38
C LEU A 250 6.55 8.03 -4.21
N PRO A 251 7.06 9.11 -3.61
CA PRO A 251 8.00 8.99 -2.50
C PRO A 251 7.31 8.51 -1.22
N PRO A 252 8.02 7.77 -0.34
CA PRO A 252 7.50 7.43 0.97
C PRO A 252 7.33 8.70 1.82
N MET A 253 6.19 8.81 2.49
CA MET A 253 5.79 9.95 3.31
C MET A 253 5.86 9.68 4.81
N TYR A 254 6.27 8.46 5.22
CA TYR A 254 6.66 8.12 6.58
C TYR A 254 8.18 8.14 6.71
N ASN A 255 8.68 8.06 7.94
CA ASN A 255 10.10 7.84 8.17
C ASN A 255 10.45 6.38 7.87
N THR A 256 11.17 6.11 6.79
CA THR A 256 11.47 4.76 6.32
C THR A 256 12.44 3.97 7.21
N GLU A 257 13.20 4.64 8.09
CA GLU A 257 14.08 3.97 9.05
C GLU A 257 13.33 3.55 10.31
N THR A 258 12.40 4.39 10.77
CA THR A 258 11.71 4.15 12.03
C THR A 258 10.30 3.60 11.85
N GLY A 259 9.67 3.77 10.69
CA GLY A 259 8.25 3.52 10.45
C GLY A 259 7.32 4.61 11.01
N GLN A 260 7.87 5.71 11.57
CA GLN A 260 7.06 6.79 12.14
C GLN A 260 6.23 7.49 11.05
N ALA A 261 4.92 7.58 11.28
CA ALA A 261 4.02 8.40 10.45
C ALA A 261 4.41 9.88 10.48
N LEU A 262 4.35 10.56 9.33
CA LEU A 262 4.60 12.01 9.24
C LEU A 262 3.40 12.75 8.63
N VAL A 263 2.71 12.14 7.66
CA VAL A 263 1.40 12.61 7.16
C VAL A 263 0.24 11.68 7.56
N GLY A 264 0.56 10.52 8.13
CA GLY A 264 -0.38 9.58 8.71
C GLY A 264 -1.42 9.07 7.72
N LYS A 265 -2.65 8.92 8.19
CA LYS A 265 -3.76 8.34 7.42
C LYS A 265 -4.27 9.21 6.28
N PHE A 266 -3.72 10.41 6.13
CA PHE A 266 -4.15 11.39 5.13
C PHE A 266 -3.49 11.18 3.77
N GLY A 267 -2.34 10.48 3.71
CA GLY A 267 -1.63 10.19 2.47
C GLY A 267 -1.44 8.70 2.23
N LEU A 268 -1.65 8.25 0.98
CA LEU A 268 -1.41 6.86 0.55
C LEU A 268 -0.03 6.35 0.98
N MET A 269 1.01 7.15 0.72
CA MET A 269 2.42 6.77 0.89
C MET A 269 2.89 6.85 2.35
N ASP A 270 1.96 6.83 3.31
CA ASP A 270 2.16 6.71 4.76
C ASP A 270 1.07 5.76 5.29
N GLN A 271 0.48 6.01 6.47
CA GLN A 271 -0.53 5.13 7.06
C GLN A 271 -1.86 5.10 6.30
N GLY A 272 -2.05 5.97 5.30
CA GLY A 272 -3.30 6.04 4.53
C GLY A 272 -3.61 4.77 3.74
N ALA A 273 -2.60 3.95 3.43
CA ALA A 273 -2.81 2.63 2.83
C ALA A 273 -3.66 1.69 3.71
N ALA A 274 -3.62 1.83 5.04
CA ALA A 274 -4.40 1.00 5.98
C ALA A 274 -5.82 1.53 6.24
N ASN A 275 -6.24 2.61 5.56
CA ASN A 275 -7.56 3.19 5.79
C ASN A 275 -8.67 2.18 5.54
N VAL A 276 -9.63 2.13 6.47
CA VAL A 276 -10.75 1.17 6.45
C VAL A 276 -10.20 -0.25 6.34
N GLN A 277 -9.21 -0.58 7.17
CA GLN A 277 -8.49 -1.86 7.14
C GLN A 277 -7.98 -2.25 5.75
N GLY A 278 -7.56 -1.28 4.93
CA GLY A 278 -6.95 -1.51 3.62
C GLY A 278 -7.93 -1.61 2.45
N ILE A 279 -9.24 -1.48 2.65
CA ILE A 279 -10.20 -1.50 1.51
C ILE A 279 -10.51 -0.12 0.92
N ALA A 280 -10.22 0.96 1.64
CA ALA A 280 -10.39 2.33 1.17
C ALA A 280 -9.10 3.16 1.41
N PRO A 281 -7.99 2.82 0.73
CA PRO A 281 -6.74 3.56 0.90
C PRO A 281 -6.92 5.05 0.57
N ALA A 282 -6.28 5.92 1.37
CA ALA A 282 -6.25 7.36 1.11
C ALA A 282 -5.63 7.66 -0.26
N TRP A 283 -6.04 8.76 -0.89
CA TRP A 283 -5.37 9.24 -2.10
C TRP A 283 -3.91 9.64 -1.80
N PRO A 284 -3.04 9.66 -2.82
CA PRO A 284 -1.76 10.36 -2.70
C PRO A 284 -1.99 11.84 -2.38
N ASN A 285 -1.11 12.42 -1.56
CA ASN A 285 -1.19 13.84 -1.19
C ASN A 285 -1.18 14.73 -2.44
N PRO A 286 -1.77 15.94 -2.40
CA PRO A 286 -1.98 16.76 -3.60
C PRO A 286 -0.67 17.15 -4.27
N TYR A 287 0.40 17.39 -3.51
CA TYR A 287 1.69 17.75 -4.08
C TYR A 287 2.31 16.59 -4.87
N SER A 288 2.27 15.37 -4.35
CA SER A 288 2.72 14.19 -5.09
C SER A 288 1.88 13.95 -6.36
N ARG A 289 0.56 14.18 -6.32
CA ARG A 289 -0.29 14.14 -7.53
C ARG A 289 0.08 15.22 -8.54
N MET A 290 0.44 16.43 -8.07
CA MET A 290 0.91 17.53 -8.93
C MET A 290 2.27 17.21 -9.57
N LEU A 291 3.21 16.60 -8.83
CA LEU A 291 4.51 16.17 -9.37
C LEU A 291 4.35 15.17 -10.51
N GLN A 292 3.37 14.27 -10.41
CA GLN A 292 3.02 13.31 -11.46
C GLN A 292 2.19 13.91 -12.60
N GLY A 293 1.72 15.15 -12.44
CA GLY A 293 0.85 15.83 -13.40
C GLY A 293 -0.62 15.37 -13.37
N TRP A 294 -1.03 14.56 -12.39
CA TRP A 294 -2.40 14.04 -12.28
C TRP A 294 -3.42 15.09 -11.83
N THR A 295 -2.97 16.18 -11.23
CA THR A 295 -3.83 17.30 -10.84
C THR A 295 -3.08 18.62 -11.02
N SER A 296 -3.84 19.69 -11.22
CA SER A 296 -3.36 21.06 -11.09
C SER A 296 -3.84 21.69 -9.79
N SER A 297 -3.26 22.82 -9.40
CA SER A 297 -3.73 23.66 -8.31
C SER A 297 -4.37 24.96 -8.82
N VAL A 298 -5.19 25.58 -7.97
CA VAL A 298 -5.77 26.90 -8.23
C VAL A 298 -5.08 27.93 -7.33
N PRO A 299 -4.40 28.95 -7.89
CA PRO A 299 -3.68 29.94 -7.09
C PRO A 299 -4.64 30.85 -6.31
N ILE A 300 -4.29 31.13 -5.05
CA ILE A 300 -5.03 32.02 -4.14
C ILE A 300 -4.10 33.05 -3.51
N TYR A 301 -4.67 34.16 -3.05
CA TYR A 301 -3.92 35.32 -2.56
C TYR A 301 -4.46 35.85 -1.23
N VAL A 302 -3.61 36.62 -0.53
CA VAL A 302 -4.00 37.30 0.70
C VAL A 302 -5.19 38.22 0.45
N GLY A 303 -6.26 38.02 1.22
CA GLY A 303 -7.49 38.82 1.15
C GLY A 303 -8.62 38.17 0.34
N ASP A 304 -8.36 37.03 -0.29
CA ASP A 304 -9.42 36.28 -0.98
C ASP A 304 -10.47 35.75 -0.01
N THR A 305 -11.72 35.72 -0.48
CA THR A 305 -12.82 34.99 0.17
C THR A 305 -13.13 33.79 -0.72
N LEU A 306 -12.86 32.61 -0.21
CA LEU A 306 -12.86 31.37 -0.98
C LEU A 306 -14.06 30.50 -0.60
N GLN A 307 -14.58 29.76 -1.58
CA GLN A 307 -15.41 28.58 -1.35
C GLN A 307 -14.53 27.38 -1.71
N VAL A 308 -14.39 26.43 -0.80
CA VAL A 308 -13.56 25.23 -1.02
C VAL A 308 -14.51 24.05 -1.18
N GLY A 309 -14.73 23.61 -2.41
CA GLY A 309 -15.58 22.45 -2.68
C GLY A 309 -14.90 21.14 -2.30
N VAL A 310 -15.70 20.13 -1.96
CA VAL A 310 -15.23 18.76 -1.77
C VAL A 310 -14.79 18.20 -3.13
N ASP A 311 -13.68 17.47 -3.15
CA ASP A 311 -13.09 16.86 -4.35
C ASP A 311 -12.80 17.83 -5.51
N GLU A 312 -12.64 19.12 -5.21
CA GLU A 312 -12.13 20.11 -6.16
C GLU A 312 -10.60 20.10 -6.21
N ALA A 313 -10.04 20.74 -7.26
CA ALA A 313 -8.60 20.93 -7.38
C ALA A 313 -8.04 21.67 -6.14
N PRO A 314 -6.87 21.28 -5.62
CA PRO A 314 -6.28 21.90 -4.44
C PRO A 314 -6.04 23.40 -4.67
N LEU A 315 -6.35 24.21 -3.68
CA LEU A 315 -6.02 25.63 -3.69
C LEU A 315 -4.56 25.80 -3.27
N GLN A 316 -3.80 26.65 -3.95
CA GLN A 316 -2.38 26.88 -3.66
C GLN A 316 -2.11 28.33 -3.26
N PHE A 317 -1.58 28.50 -2.04
CA PHE A 317 -1.03 29.76 -1.57
C PHE A 317 0.50 29.69 -1.62
N THR A 318 1.12 30.38 -2.57
CA THR A 318 2.59 30.45 -2.66
C THR A 318 3.15 31.43 -1.64
N ILE A 319 4.01 30.93 -0.75
CA ILE A 319 4.72 31.74 0.25
C ILE A 319 5.97 32.35 -0.39
N SER A 320 6.77 31.50 -1.04
CA SER A 320 8.00 31.86 -1.74
C SER A 320 8.28 30.83 -2.86
N PRO A 321 9.27 31.07 -3.75
CA PRO A 321 9.65 30.05 -4.73
C PRO A 321 10.06 28.74 -4.02
N GLY A 322 9.36 27.64 -4.31
CA GLY A 322 9.57 26.34 -3.68
C GLY A 322 8.89 26.15 -2.31
N GLU A 323 8.07 27.10 -1.86
CA GLU A 323 7.35 27.00 -0.59
C GLU A 323 5.88 27.43 -0.74
N SER A 324 4.94 26.56 -0.34
CA SER A 324 3.52 26.85 -0.48
C SER A 324 2.63 26.08 0.50
N TYR A 325 1.40 26.56 0.68
CA TYR A 325 0.32 25.75 1.23
C TYR A 325 -0.58 25.22 0.11
N LEU A 326 -0.96 23.95 0.20
CA LEU A 326 -2.06 23.35 -0.58
C LEU A 326 -3.24 23.08 0.34
N ILE A 327 -4.44 23.41 -0.11
CA ILE A 327 -5.67 23.26 0.68
C ILE A 327 -6.64 22.38 -0.10
N GLU A 328 -7.08 21.29 0.52
CA GLU A 328 -8.14 20.40 0.04
C GLU A 328 -9.31 20.41 1.03
N ASN A 329 -10.51 20.11 0.57
CA ASN A 329 -11.67 19.88 1.42
C ASN A 329 -12.14 18.43 1.22
N LYS A 330 -12.29 17.71 2.33
CA LYS A 330 -12.59 16.28 2.39
C LYS A 330 -13.87 16.01 3.15
N GLU A 331 -14.65 15.04 2.70
CA GLU A 331 -15.94 14.70 3.30
C GLU A 331 -16.04 13.20 3.53
N ARG A 332 -16.17 12.81 4.80
CA ARG A 332 -16.39 11.43 5.22
C ARG A 332 -17.89 11.20 5.48
N ASN A 333 -18.50 10.32 4.71
CA ASN A 333 -19.94 10.05 4.74
C ASN A 333 -20.26 8.56 4.95
N LEU A 334 -20.05 8.05 6.17
CA LEU A 334 -20.12 6.61 6.48
C LEU A 334 -21.43 6.09 7.08
N LEU A 335 -22.57 6.73 6.81
CA LEU A 335 -23.84 6.29 7.42
C LEU A 335 -24.86 5.75 6.42
N GLN A 336 -24.54 5.77 5.12
CA GLN A 336 -25.48 5.35 4.07
C GLN A 336 -24.73 4.77 2.87
N SER A 337 -24.83 3.45 2.69
CA SER A 337 -24.42 2.83 1.43
C SER A 337 -25.44 3.15 0.32
N PRO A 338 -25.00 3.64 -0.85
CA PRO A 338 -25.86 3.88 -2.00
C PRO A 338 -26.56 2.60 -2.46
N PRO A 339 -27.77 2.70 -3.05
CA PRO A 339 -28.44 1.57 -3.66
C PRO A 339 -27.53 0.86 -4.68
N GLY A 340 -27.35 -0.44 -4.51
CA GLY A 340 -26.54 -1.29 -5.40
C GLY A 340 -25.14 -1.62 -4.88
N TYR A 341 -24.71 -1.01 -3.77
CA TYR A 341 -23.51 -1.39 -3.03
C TYR A 341 -23.87 -2.34 -1.89
N THR A 342 -22.97 -3.26 -1.57
CA THR A 342 -23.03 -4.03 -0.31
C THR A 342 -22.52 -3.16 0.84
N GLU A 343 -22.93 -3.42 2.07
CA GLU A 343 -22.45 -2.68 3.24
C GLU A 343 -21.23 -3.37 3.85
N TRP A 344 -20.20 -2.59 4.18
CA TRP A 344 -19.06 -3.03 4.98
C TRP A 344 -18.99 -2.22 6.28
N ILE A 345 -18.87 -2.90 7.42
CA ILE A 345 -18.88 -2.26 8.74
C ILE A 345 -17.46 -2.06 9.25
N VAL A 346 -17.10 -0.82 9.57
CA VAL A 346 -15.84 -0.46 10.23
C VAL A 346 -16.14 0.42 11.43
N ASN A 347 -15.77 -0.04 12.64
CA ASN A 347 -15.97 0.72 13.88
C ASN A 347 -17.41 1.24 14.07
N ASP A 348 -18.40 0.37 13.85
CA ASP A 348 -19.83 0.69 13.91
C ASP A 348 -20.35 1.68 12.84
N ASP A 349 -19.47 2.20 11.98
CA ASP A 349 -19.82 2.96 10.77
C ASP A 349 -19.91 2.03 9.55
N THR A 350 -20.61 2.47 8.50
CA THR A 350 -20.83 1.69 7.26
C THR A 350 -20.26 2.38 6.04
N VAL A 351 -19.52 1.64 5.20
CA VAL A 351 -19.10 2.10 3.87
C VAL A 351 -19.71 1.20 2.81
N GLY A 352 -20.18 1.76 1.70
CA GLY A 352 -20.65 0.98 0.56
C GLY A 352 -19.49 0.39 -0.21
N VAL A 353 -19.56 -0.91 -0.51
CA VAL A 353 -18.52 -1.64 -1.24
C VAL A 353 -19.09 -2.38 -2.44
N VAL A 354 -18.29 -2.45 -3.52
CA VAL A 354 -18.49 -3.40 -4.61
C VAL A 354 -17.59 -4.59 -4.32
N ILE A 355 -18.16 -5.78 -4.21
CA ILE A 355 -17.43 -7.01 -3.90
C ILE A 355 -17.49 -7.96 -5.10
N ALA A 356 -16.33 -8.49 -5.50
CA ALA A 356 -16.25 -9.51 -6.54
C ALA A 356 -16.73 -10.88 -6.04
N SER A 357 -16.94 -11.84 -6.93
CA SER A 357 -17.38 -13.19 -6.53
C SER A 357 -16.36 -13.94 -5.67
N SER A 358 -15.09 -13.53 -5.71
CA SER A 358 -14.01 -14.03 -4.86
C SER A 358 -14.07 -13.47 -3.42
N GLY A 359 -14.91 -12.47 -3.14
CA GLY A 359 -14.94 -11.77 -1.85
C GLY A 359 -14.02 -10.55 -1.77
N VAL A 360 -13.19 -10.30 -2.79
CA VAL A 360 -12.35 -9.10 -2.87
C VAL A 360 -13.20 -7.85 -3.04
N VAL A 361 -12.93 -6.82 -2.23
CA VAL A 361 -13.52 -5.49 -2.41
C VAL A 361 -12.88 -4.83 -3.64
N LEU A 362 -13.66 -4.45 -4.64
CA LEU A 362 -13.16 -3.78 -5.85
C LEU A 362 -13.07 -2.26 -5.70
N SER A 363 -13.99 -1.68 -4.93
CA SER A 363 -14.07 -0.23 -4.71
C SER A 363 -15.01 0.11 -3.57
N THR A 364 -14.82 1.28 -2.97
CA THR A 364 -15.77 1.90 -2.06
C THR A 364 -16.52 3.06 -2.71
N ASP A 365 -17.69 3.37 -2.18
CA ASP A 365 -18.48 4.57 -2.51
C ASP A 365 -17.83 5.86 -1.98
N ASP A 366 -17.17 5.77 -0.82
CA ASP A 366 -16.47 6.86 -0.16
C ASP A 366 -14.96 6.57 -0.08
N ALA A 367 -14.15 7.41 -0.73
CA ALA A 367 -12.69 7.30 -0.71
C ALA A 367 -12.05 7.98 0.51
N ASP A 368 -12.79 8.87 1.17
CA ASP A 368 -12.38 9.61 2.37
C ASP A 368 -12.79 8.88 3.66
N ALA A 369 -13.33 7.67 3.53
CA ALA A 369 -13.85 6.83 4.60
C ALA A 369 -12.87 6.62 5.78
N GLY A 370 -11.56 6.61 5.51
CA GLY A 370 -10.52 6.47 6.53
C GLY A 370 -10.21 7.73 7.34
N TYR A 371 -10.66 8.91 6.89
CA TYR A 371 -10.37 10.17 7.56
C TYR A 371 -11.10 10.28 8.92
N PRO A 372 -10.66 11.17 9.83
CA PRO A 372 -11.28 11.28 11.15
C PRO A 372 -12.62 12.02 11.13
N GLY A 373 -12.93 12.68 10.02
CA GLY A 373 -14.16 13.45 9.83
C GLY A 373 -14.02 14.38 8.63
N ASN A 374 -14.99 15.28 8.49
CA ASN A 374 -15.05 16.25 7.40
C ASN A 374 -14.19 17.47 7.70
N GLY A 375 -13.61 18.06 6.68
CA GLY A 375 -12.95 19.35 6.82
C GLY A 375 -11.79 19.57 5.86
N LEU A 376 -11.01 20.59 6.18
CA LEU A 376 -9.88 21.02 5.37
C LEU A 376 -8.62 20.22 5.72
N LEU A 377 -7.91 19.78 4.70
CA LEU A 377 -6.52 19.35 4.81
C LEU A 377 -5.65 20.49 4.28
N ILE A 378 -4.73 20.98 5.10
CA ILE A 378 -3.79 22.03 4.74
C ILE A 378 -2.39 21.42 4.76
N TRP A 379 -1.79 21.35 3.58
CA TRP A 379 -0.47 20.78 3.39
C TRP A 379 0.56 21.90 3.27
N HIS A 380 1.60 21.89 4.09
CA HIS A 380 2.77 22.75 3.90
C HIS A 380 3.81 22.02 3.05
N ILE A 381 4.28 22.68 2.01
CA ILE A 381 5.27 22.16 1.07
C ILE A 381 6.52 23.05 1.15
N ASP A 382 7.67 22.44 1.42
CA ASP A 382 9.00 23.07 1.31
C ASP A 382 9.93 22.20 0.45
N GLU A 383 10.09 22.57 -0.81
CA GLU A 383 10.92 21.85 -1.79
C GLU A 383 12.41 21.81 -1.42
N ASN A 384 12.85 22.63 -0.46
CA ASN A 384 14.23 22.63 0.04
C ASN A 384 14.43 21.69 1.25
N ALA A 385 13.36 21.09 1.76
CA ALA A 385 13.38 20.26 2.97
C ALA A 385 13.47 18.74 2.70
N ILE A 386 13.73 18.32 1.47
CA ILE A 386 13.98 16.91 1.13
C ILE A 386 15.18 16.39 1.91
N HIS A 387 14.99 15.34 2.71
CA HIS A 387 16.03 14.81 3.59
C HIS A 387 17.03 13.90 2.85
N THR A 388 16.56 12.79 2.28
CA THR A 388 17.32 11.88 1.40
C THR A 388 16.41 11.31 0.30
N ALA A 389 16.95 10.55 -0.65
CA ALA A 389 16.12 9.94 -1.70
C ALA A 389 15.22 8.83 -1.14
N GLU A 390 15.74 8.06 -0.18
CA GLU A 390 15.13 6.87 0.40
C GLU A 390 14.25 7.19 1.62
N ASN A 391 14.40 8.38 2.20
CA ASN A 391 13.66 8.84 3.37
C ASN A 391 13.33 10.35 3.29
N PRO A 392 12.64 10.80 2.23
CA PRO A 392 12.61 12.20 1.83
C PRO A 392 11.90 13.12 2.80
N ASN A 393 10.91 12.62 3.56
CA ASN A 393 10.11 13.44 4.46
C ASN A 393 10.60 13.42 5.92
N ALA A 394 11.56 12.56 6.29
CA ALA A 394 11.99 12.38 7.69
C ALA A 394 12.95 13.45 8.23
N GLY A 395 13.11 14.56 7.52
CA GLY A 395 13.93 15.68 7.95
C GLY A 395 13.38 16.38 9.20
N PRO A 396 14.19 17.22 9.87
CA PRO A 396 13.73 18.05 10.97
C PRO A 396 12.69 19.10 10.55
N THR A 397 12.77 19.52 9.29
CA THR A 397 11.67 20.16 8.55
C THR A 397 11.21 19.13 7.55
N GLN A 398 9.90 18.89 7.49
CA GLN A 398 9.31 17.96 6.53
C GLN A 398 9.23 18.63 5.16
N TRP A 399 9.41 17.83 4.11
CA TRP A 399 9.20 18.26 2.72
C TRP A 399 7.71 18.51 2.45
N ILE A 400 6.86 17.60 2.96
CA ILE A 400 5.40 17.65 2.89
C ILE A 400 4.88 17.40 4.30
N ASP A 401 4.26 18.42 4.88
CA ASP A 401 3.68 18.39 6.22
C ASP A 401 2.16 18.61 6.17
N LEU A 402 1.43 17.97 7.07
CA LEU A 402 0.02 18.26 7.28
C LEU A 402 -0.12 19.19 8.49
N VAL A 403 -0.61 20.40 8.26
CA VAL A 403 -0.74 21.41 9.32
C VAL A 403 -1.84 21.01 10.29
N GLU A 404 -1.47 20.74 11.55
CA GLU A 404 -2.40 20.39 12.61
C GLU A 404 -3.03 21.64 13.24
N GLY A 405 -4.36 21.64 13.37
CA GLY A 405 -5.15 22.84 13.69
C GLY A 405 -4.98 23.39 15.11
N ASP A 406 -4.40 22.61 16.03
CA ASP A 406 -4.07 23.04 17.39
C ASP A 406 -2.65 23.63 17.51
N GLY A 407 -1.86 23.56 16.42
CA GLY A 407 -0.48 24.04 16.36
C GLY A 407 0.54 23.12 17.04
N ALA A 408 0.14 21.93 17.46
CA ALA A 408 1.05 20.86 17.88
C ALA A 408 1.50 20.04 16.66
N GLN A 409 2.53 19.23 16.84
CA GLN A 409 3.01 18.26 15.85
C GLN A 409 2.93 16.89 16.52
N ASP A 410 1.74 16.31 16.46
CA ASP A 410 1.33 15.10 17.16
C ASP A 410 1.26 13.89 16.22
N LEU A 411 1.19 14.11 14.89
CA LEU A 411 1.29 13.01 13.93
C LEU A 411 2.59 12.21 14.13
N GLY A 412 2.43 10.89 14.29
CA GLY A 412 3.55 10.00 14.54
C GLY A 412 4.13 10.06 15.96
N PHE A 413 3.52 10.80 16.88
CA PHE A 413 3.90 10.85 18.29
C PHE A 413 2.78 10.30 19.17
N THR A 414 3.15 9.60 20.24
CA THR A 414 2.17 9.23 21.27
C THR A 414 1.71 10.53 21.92
N THR A 415 0.46 10.92 21.69
CA THR A 415 -0.16 12.11 22.30
C THR A 415 0.17 12.14 23.78
N ARG A 416 0.91 13.17 24.22
CA ARG A 416 1.11 13.45 25.64
C ARG A 416 -0.14 14.15 26.15
N ILE A 417 -1.14 13.36 26.54
CA ILE A 417 -2.34 13.87 27.22
C ILE A 417 -1.98 14.32 28.64
#